data_AF-A0A8S3R1E6-F1
#
_entry.id   AF-A0A8S3R1E6-F1
#
_cell.length_a   1.000
_cell.length_b   1.000
_cell.length_c   1.000
_cell.angle_alpha   90.00
_cell.angle_beta   90.00
_cell.angle_gamma   90.00
#
_symmetry.space_group_name_H-M   'P 1'
#
loop_
_entity.id
_entity.type
_entity.pdbx_description
1 polymer ?
#
loop_
_entity_poly.entity_id
_entity_poly.type
_entity_poly.pdbx_seq_one_letter_code
_entity_poly.pdbx_strand_id
1 'polypeptide(L)'
;MATATENLTSKDVLTDLRLFLQGVNRERQVSNQALTKSALYLLQTLPVARHAVFEYLCNVFEEAVQIQMKQLQFHEFNQDDLGESSNALDSIIQDACGVLFNFIKTNPAAWAPIISSWSLELLGHLSGKYSTHRGVPHSGSLNELLQLWMTCKPTKSLIEVATECFAAMVKGAPEVCVDSLLEASVKYSPHFDWVVAHIGSCFPTTIITRVLMSGLKDYYQHGGKPGEGHMSSDDKMPKMASAVGILGHLASKHGQDIRNALMKLFEASLTAESEMIRKTTIPFLLKLASLSPMLLNILTTDLINALTPEVLNQLNTILSQWKNTSHQEYESFLLLVVHLVIQSDIGAYQVLQFFLQAAIPTGKKTFAGCYFLII
;
A
#
# COMPACT_ATOMS: atom_id res chain seq x y z
N MET A 1 23.05 -9.55 45.88
CA MET A 1 22.11 -8.43 45.61
C MET A 1 21.50 -8.45 44.19
N ALA A 2 21.76 -9.46 43.35
CA ALA A 2 21.13 -9.58 42.01
C ALA A 2 19.80 -10.35 41.99
N THR A 3 19.45 -11.06 43.07
CA THR A 3 18.28 -11.97 43.14
C THR A 3 16.99 -11.32 43.67
N ALA A 4 17.05 -10.07 44.14
CA ALA A 4 15.88 -9.37 44.69
C ALA A 4 15.10 -8.59 43.62
N THR A 5 15.80 -8.02 42.63
CA THR A 5 15.19 -7.23 41.55
C THR A 5 14.41 -8.08 40.54
N GLU A 6 14.89 -9.27 40.16
CA GLU A 6 14.15 -10.19 39.28
C GLU A 6 12.84 -10.70 39.93
N ASN A 7 12.86 -10.93 41.24
CA ASN A 7 11.71 -11.46 41.98
C ASN A 7 10.57 -10.44 42.21
N LEU A 8 10.87 -9.13 42.22
CA LEU A 8 9.82 -8.10 42.23
C LEU A 8 9.15 -8.01 40.85
N THR A 9 9.95 -7.96 39.78
CA THR A 9 9.42 -7.86 38.41
C THR A 9 8.49 -9.02 38.03
N SER A 10 8.77 -10.25 38.47
CA SER A 10 7.90 -11.40 38.16
C SER A 10 6.58 -11.40 38.95
N LYS A 11 6.56 -10.86 40.18
CA LYS A 11 5.33 -10.75 40.98
C LYS A 11 4.41 -9.65 40.46
N ASP A 12 5.01 -8.56 39.98
CA ASP A 12 4.27 -7.45 39.38
C ASP A 12 3.61 -7.88 38.06
N VAL A 13 4.35 -8.57 37.18
CA VAL A 13 3.82 -9.15 35.92
C VAL A 13 2.67 -10.14 36.17
N LEU A 14 2.76 -11.02 37.17
CA LEU A 14 1.67 -11.96 37.49
C LEU A 14 0.42 -11.25 38.03
N THR A 15 0.59 -10.15 38.74
CA THR A 15 -0.52 -9.36 39.28
C THR A 15 -1.24 -8.65 38.16
N ASP A 16 -0.50 -7.99 37.26
CA ASP A 16 -1.04 -7.37 36.06
C ASP A 16 -1.71 -8.38 35.12
N LEU A 17 -1.11 -9.55 34.92
CA LEU A 17 -1.72 -10.59 34.11
C LEU A 17 -3.07 -11.04 34.66
N ARG A 18 -3.20 -11.22 35.98
CA ARG A 18 -4.48 -11.58 36.61
C ARG A 18 -5.51 -10.45 36.49
N LEU A 19 -5.08 -9.20 36.67
CA LEU A 19 -5.95 -8.04 36.51
C LEU A 19 -6.47 -7.94 35.07
N PHE A 20 -5.58 -8.15 34.09
CA PHE A 20 -5.93 -8.16 32.67
C PHE A 20 -6.93 -9.26 32.34
N LEU A 21 -6.66 -10.51 32.75
CA LEU A 21 -7.57 -11.64 32.51
C LEU A 21 -8.94 -11.44 33.16
N GLN A 22 -8.98 -10.97 34.42
CA GLN A 22 -10.23 -10.70 35.13
C GLN A 22 -11.05 -9.57 34.46
N GLY A 23 -10.37 -8.54 33.95
CA GLY A 23 -11.01 -7.42 33.26
C GLY A 23 -11.56 -7.82 31.90
N VAL A 24 -10.78 -8.54 31.09
CA VAL A 24 -11.19 -8.99 29.74
C VAL A 24 -12.33 -9.99 29.81
N ASN A 25 -12.30 -10.94 30.75
CA ASN A 25 -13.39 -11.91 30.96
C ASN A 25 -14.64 -11.30 31.61
N ARG A 26 -14.61 -10.02 31.99
CA ARG A 26 -15.68 -9.32 32.73
C ARG A 26 -16.07 -10.01 34.04
N GLU A 27 -15.16 -10.79 34.63
CA GLU A 27 -15.36 -11.45 35.92
C GLU A 27 -15.42 -10.42 37.07
N ARG A 28 -14.80 -9.25 36.87
CA ARG A 28 -14.81 -8.14 37.82
C ARG A 28 -14.90 -6.80 37.08
N GLN A 29 -15.64 -5.84 37.64
CA GLN A 29 -15.63 -4.46 37.13
C GLN A 29 -14.28 -3.80 37.42
N VAL A 30 -13.41 -3.78 36.41
CA VAL A 30 -12.13 -3.06 36.40
C VAL A 30 -12.31 -1.83 35.54
N SER A 31 -11.78 -0.68 35.97
CA SER A 31 -11.84 0.54 35.14
C SER A 31 -11.03 0.36 33.85
N ASN A 32 -11.56 0.85 32.73
CA ASN A 32 -10.89 0.75 31.42
C ASN A 32 -9.47 1.34 31.44
N GLN A 33 -9.25 2.40 32.23
CA GLN A 33 -7.93 3.00 32.41
C GLN A 33 -6.95 2.08 33.15
N ALA A 34 -7.38 1.40 34.21
CA ALA A 34 -6.52 0.45 34.92
C ALA A 34 -6.21 -0.78 34.06
N LEU A 35 -7.22 -1.27 33.32
CA LEU A 35 -7.06 -2.39 32.40
C LEU A 35 -6.10 -2.06 31.26
N THR A 36 -6.19 -0.85 30.68
CA THR A 36 -5.27 -0.40 29.63
C THR A 36 -3.84 -0.26 30.16
N LYS A 37 -3.64 0.33 31.33
CA LYS A 37 -2.30 0.43 31.94
C LYS A 37 -1.67 -0.95 32.15
N SER A 38 -2.45 -1.90 32.63
CA SER A 38 -2.01 -3.29 32.81
C SER A 38 -1.69 -3.95 31.47
N ALA A 39 -2.54 -3.78 30.46
CA ALA A 39 -2.32 -4.30 29.12
C ALA A 39 -1.03 -3.76 28.48
N LEU A 40 -0.78 -2.44 28.60
CA LEU A 40 0.43 -1.80 28.08
C LEU A 40 1.69 -2.26 28.83
N TYR A 41 1.60 -2.49 30.14
CA TYR A 41 2.69 -3.07 30.92
C TYR A 41 3.01 -4.52 30.48
N LEU A 42 1.98 -5.34 30.25
CA LEU A 42 2.15 -6.69 29.72
C LEU A 42 2.74 -6.69 28.31
N LEU A 43 2.38 -5.71 27.48
CA LEU A 43 2.95 -5.56 26.14
C LEU A 43 4.46 -5.29 26.17
N GLN A 44 4.93 -4.55 27.18
CA GLN A 44 6.35 -4.27 27.43
C GLN A 44 7.12 -5.49 27.93
N THR A 45 6.51 -6.25 28.83
CA THR A 45 7.21 -7.24 29.66
C THR A 45 7.05 -8.67 29.17
N LEU A 46 5.95 -9.00 28.47
CA LEU A 46 5.59 -10.36 28.10
C LEU A 46 5.27 -10.48 26.60
N PRO A 47 6.21 -10.96 25.77
CA PRO A 47 5.99 -11.12 24.33
C PRO A 47 4.79 -12.01 23.97
N VAL A 48 4.48 -13.00 24.81
CA VAL A 48 3.36 -13.93 24.61
C VAL A 48 2.00 -13.23 24.75
N ALA A 49 1.92 -12.14 25.51
CA ALA A 49 0.69 -11.38 25.71
C ALA A 49 0.35 -10.41 24.56
N ARG A 50 1.29 -10.21 23.60
CA ARG A 50 1.14 -9.20 22.53
C ARG A 50 -0.18 -9.30 21.78
N HIS A 51 -0.54 -10.51 21.31
CA HIS A 51 -1.76 -10.73 20.54
C HIS A 51 -3.01 -10.35 21.35
N ALA A 52 -3.11 -10.82 22.59
CA ALA A 52 -4.25 -10.53 23.46
C ALA A 52 -4.35 -9.03 23.80
N VAL A 53 -3.22 -8.35 24.00
CA VAL A 53 -3.20 -6.91 24.24
C VAL A 53 -3.64 -6.14 22.99
N PHE A 54 -3.16 -6.51 21.80
CA PHE A 54 -3.58 -5.87 20.55
C PHE A 54 -5.06 -6.10 20.26
N GLU A 55 -5.59 -7.30 20.55
CA GLU A 55 -7.02 -7.58 20.45
C GLU A 55 -7.85 -6.74 21.45
N TYR A 56 -7.37 -6.59 22.68
CA TYR A 56 -7.98 -5.65 23.63
C TYR A 56 -7.98 -4.22 23.09
N LEU A 57 -6.88 -3.74 22.53
CA LEU A 57 -6.82 -2.41 21.92
C LEU A 57 -7.76 -2.29 20.73
N CYS A 58 -7.92 -3.32 19.88
CA CYS A 58 -8.94 -3.32 18.82
C CYS A 58 -10.33 -3.00 19.39
N ASN A 59 -10.73 -3.65 20.49
CA ASN A 59 -12.01 -3.40 21.13
C ASN A 59 -12.14 -1.97 21.66
N VAL A 60 -11.09 -1.41 22.26
CA VAL A 60 -11.06 -0.02 22.74
C VAL A 60 -11.26 0.98 21.59
N PHE A 61 -10.54 0.78 20.47
CA PHE A 61 -10.70 1.63 19.29
C PHE A 61 -12.07 1.47 18.65
N GLU A 62 -12.59 0.24 18.54
CA GLU A 62 -13.93 -0.02 18.00
C GLU A 62 -15.02 0.66 18.81
N GLU A 63 -14.95 0.61 20.14
CA GLU A 63 -15.91 1.27 21.03
C GLU A 63 -15.86 2.79 20.85
N ALA A 64 -14.66 3.37 20.80
CA ALA A 64 -14.49 4.81 20.60
C ALA A 64 -15.02 5.29 19.23
N VAL A 65 -14.73 4.54 18.15
CA VAL A 65 -15.27 4.83 16.81
C VAL A 65 -16.79 4.67 16.80
N GLN A 66 -17.34 3.64 17.46
CA GLN A 66 -18.78 3.45 17.54
C GLN A 66 -19.49 4.62 18.20
N ILE A 67 -18.94 5.13 19.31
CA ILE A 67 -19.48 6.30 20.01
C ILE A 67 -19.44 7.53 19.09
N GLN A 68 -18.32 7.79 18.43
CA GLN A 68 -18.19 8.94 17.54
C GLN A 68 -19.11 8.83 16.30
N MET A 69 -19.27 7.64 15.72
CA MET A 69 -20.20 7.43 14.61
C MET A 69 -21.66 7.61 15.03
N LYS A 70 -22.02 7.22 16.26
CA LYS A 70 -23.37 7.52 16.81
C LYS A 70 -23.59 9.02 17.01
N GLN A 71 -22.58 9.75 17.49
CA GLN A 71 -22.65 11.22 17.64
C GLN A 71 -22.85 11.92 16.28
N LEU A 72 -22.21 11.43 15.22
CA LEU A 72 -22.40 11.94 13.85
C LEU A 72 -23.82 11.67 13.31
N GLN A 73 -24.46 10.58 13.74
CA GLN A 73 -25.82 10.22 13.30
C GLN A 73 -26.92 10.93 14.07
N PHE A 74 -26.73 11.14 15.38
CA PHE A 74 -27.72 11.69 16.28
C PHE A 74 -27.19 13.02 16.85
N HIS A 75 -27.29 14.08 16.05
CA HIS A 75 -26.89 15.44 16.48
C HIS A 75 -27.75 16.00 17.64
N GLU A 76 -28.81 15.29 18.07
CA GLU A 76 -29.89 15.85 18.91
C GLU A 76 -30.19 15.09 20.22
N PHE A 77 -29.51 13.99 20.58
CA PHE A 77 -29.79 13.25 21.82
C PHE A 77 -28.63 13.25 22.83
N ASN A 78 -28.93 13.63 24.08
CA ASN A 78 -28.11 13.54 25.31
C ASN A 78 -26.58 13.55 25.08
N GLN A 79 -26.06 14.71 24.66
CA GLN A 79 -24.63 14.91 24.42
C GLN A 79 -23.76 14.72 25.68
N ASP A 80 -24.31 14.92 26.87
CA ASP A 80 -23.53 14.93 28.12
C ASP A 80 -22.97 13.53 28.49
N ASP A 81 -23.78 12.47 28.45
CA ASP A 81 -23.37 11.10 28.88
C ASP A 81 -22.46 10.41 27.84
N LEU A 82 -22.71 10.65 26.55
CA LEU A 82 -21.85 10.19 25.46
C LEU A 82 -20.54 10.98 25.38
N GLY A 83 -20.56 12.26 25.78
CA GLY A 83 -19.38 13.13 25.81
C GLY A 83 -18.35 12.71 26.85
N GLU A 84 -18.79 12.42 28.07
CA GLU A 84 -17.90 11.94 29.14
C GLU A 84 -17.23 10.60 28.79
N SER A 85 -18.01 9.65 28.27
CA SER A 85 -17.50 8.34 27.82
C SER A 85 -16.50 8.48 26.66
N SER A 86 -16.78 9.36 25.70
CA SER A 86 -15.87 9.66 24.59
C SER A 86 -14.55 10.26 25.07
N ASN A 87 -14.59 11.20 26.01
CA ASN A 87 -13.38 11.85 26.53
C ASN A 87 -12.51 10.87 27.33
N ALA A 88 -13.13 9.96 28.09
CA ALA A 88 -12.40 8.92 28.83
C ALA A 88 -11.67 7.95 27.87
N LEU A 89 -12.33 7.52 26.79
CA LEU A 89 -11.71 6.65 25.78
C LEU A 89 -10.65 7.37 24.96
N ASP A 90 -10.84 8.65 24.64
CA ASP A 90 -9.83 9.48 23.98
C ASP A 90 -8.53 9.53 24.79
N SER A 91 -8.63 9.72 26.12
CA SER A 91 -7.45 9.71 27.00
C SER A 91 -6.76 8.34 27.02
N ILE A 92 -7.54 7.24 27.02
CA ILE A 92 -7.01 5.88 26.99
C ILE A 92 -6.28 5.60 25.68
N ILE A 93 -6.87 6.01 24.55
CA ILE A 93 -6.26 5.87 23.22
C ILE A 93 -4.98 6.70 23.13
N GLN A 94 -4.98 7.92 23.66
CA GLN A 94 -3.79 8.77 23.68
C GLN A 94 -2.65 8.13 24.48
N ASP A 95 -2.94 7.58 25.67
CA ASP A 95 -1.95 6.86 26.48
C ASP A 95 -1.41 5.62 25.74
N ALA A 96 -2.28 4.83 25.13
CA ALA A 96 -1.90 3.65 24.36
C ALA A 96 -1.03 4.01 23.15
N CYS A 97 -1.44 4.98 22.33
CA CYS A 97 -0.66 5.46 21.21
C CYS A 97 0.70 6.02 21.67
N GLY A 98 0.75 6.74 22.80
CA GLY A 98 2.00 7.22 23.39
C GLY A 98 3.00 6.11 23.67
N VAL A 99 2.53 4.97 24.23
CA VAL A 99 3.38 3.80 24.45
C VAL A 99 3.82 3.16 23.13
N LEU A 100 2.92 3.02 22.15
CA LEU A 100 3.25 2.48 20.83
C LEU A 100 4.31 3.34 20.11
N PHE A 101 4.17 4.67 20.15
CA PHE A 101 5.17 5.59 19.61
C PHE A 101 6.53 5.41 20.28
N ASN A 102 6.57 5.21 21.59
CA ASN A 102 7.81 4.96 22.31
C ASN A 102 8.47 3.65 21.87
N PHE A 103 7.70 2.59 21.59
CA PHE A 103 8.25 1.35 21.03
C PHE A 103 8.84 1.53 19.65
N ILE A 104 8.11 2.22 18.76
CA ILE A 104 8.58 2.51 17.40
C ILE A 104 9.90 3.28 17.47
N LYS A 105 10.01 4.29 18.35
CA LYS A 105 11.23 5.10 18.50
C LYS A 105 12.40 4.31 19.12
N THR A 106 12.12 3.41 20.06
CA THR A 106 13.18 2.69 20.79
C THR A 106 13.74 1.52 19.98
N ASN A 107 12.88 0.77 19.27
CA ASN A 107 13.30 -0.33 18.42
C ASN A 107 12.38 -0.47 17.19
N PRO A 108 12.60 0.37 16.15
CA PRO A 108 11.77 0.38 14.95
C PRO A 108 11.69 -0.99 14.27
N ALA A 109 12.82 -1.68 14.11
CA ALA A 109 12.90 -2.92 13.34
C ALA A 109 12.05 -4.05 13.94
N ALA A 110 11.90 -4.10 15.26
CA ALA A 110 11.11 -5.11 15.94
C ALA A 110 9.61 -4.74 16.02
N TRP A 111 9.30 -3.46 16.23
CA TRP A 111 7.94 -3.04 16.57
C TRP A 111 7.17 -2.43 15.40
N ALA A 112 7.82 -1.66 14.52
CA ALA A 112 7.14 -0.98 13.43
C ALA A 112 6.39 -1.96 12.50
N PRO A 113 6.94 -3.13 12.10
CA PRO A 113 6.20 -4.08 11.27
C PRO A 113 4.94 -4.65 11.96
N ILE A 114 5.04 -4.97 13.26
CA ILE A 114 3.95 -5.56 14.03
C ILE A 114 2.84 -4.51 14.21
N ILE A 115 3.21 -3.30 14.62
CA ILE A 115 2.28 -2.21 14.88
C ILE A 115 1.66 -1.70 13.57
N SER A 116 2.41 -1.62 12.47
CA SER A 116 1.87 -1.25 11.16
C SER A 116 0.84 -2.29 10.69
N SER A 117 1.15 -3.58 10.78
CA SER A 117 0.21 -4.62 10.36
C SER A 117 -1.09 -4.56 11.16
N TRP A 118 -0.99 -4.45 12.49
CA TRP A 118 -2.14 -4.34 13.38
C TRP A 118 -2.98 -3.08 13.10
N SER A 119 -2.34 -1.92 12.98
CA SER A 119 -3.05 -0.65 12.76
C SER A 119 -3.73 -0.59 11.39
N LEU A 120 -3.09 -1.10 10.34
CA LEU A 120 -3.68 -1.15 8.99
C LEU A 120 -4.84 -2.13 8.92
N GLU A 121 -4.74 -3.29 9.57
CA GLU A 121 -5.85 -4.27 9.64
C GLU A 121 -7.05 -3.69 10.40
N LEU A 122 -6.81 -3.03 11.54
CA LEU A 122 -7.86 -2.38 12.32
C LEU A 122 -8.50 -1.22 11.56
N LEU A 123 -7.73 -0.38 10.87
CA LEU A 123 -8.26 0.69 10.01
C LEU A 123 -9.14 0.12 8.88
N GLY A 124 -8.71 -0.98 8.25
CA GLY A 124 -9.49 -1.69 7.24
C GLY A 124 -10.79 -2.25 7.79
N HIS A 125 -10.74 -2.92 8.95
CA HIS A 125 -11.91 -3.45 9.63
C HIS A 125 -12.91 -2.35 9.99
N LEU A 126 -12.46 -1.26 10.62
CA LEU A 126 -13.30 -0.12 10.98
C LEU A 126 -13.94 0.51 9.75
N SER A 127 -13.15 0.76 8.70
CA SER A 127 -13.65 1.39 7.48
C SER A 127 -14.70 0.52 6.78
N GLY A 128 -14.50 -0.79 6.74
CA GLY A 128 -15.47 -1.74 6.18
C GLY A 128 -16.72 -1.90 7.04
N LYS A 129 -16.57 -2.01 8.37
CA LYS A 129 -17.69 -2.20 9.31
C LYS A 129 -18.68 -1.05 9.26
N TYR A 130 -18.20 0.18 9.15
CA TYR A 130 -19.04 1.37 9.13
C TYR A 130 -19.38 1.87 7.71
N SER A 131 -18.97 1.18 6.64
CA SER A 131 -19.16 1.69 5.27
C SER A 131 -20.62 1.88 4.84
N THR A 132 -21.54 1.14 5.46
CA THR A 132 -22.99 1.21 5.18
C THR A 132 -23.75 2.11 6.16
N HIS A 133 -23.05 2.71 7.14
CA HIS A 133 -23.68 3.58 8.12
C HIS A 133 -24.14 4.89 7.48
N ARG A 134 -25.32 5.38 7.90
CA ARG A 134 -25.80 6.71 7.54
C ARG A 134 -24.78 7.76 7.99
N GLY A 135 -24.42 8.68 7.09
CA GLY A 135 -23.42 9.72 7.33
C GLY A 135 -22.04 9.42 6.75
N VAL A 136 -21.76 8.18 6.34
CA VAL A 136 -20.50 7.83 5.66
C VAL A 136 -20.65 8.08 4.14
N PRO A 137 -19.74 8.86 3.52
CA PRO A 137 -19.74 9.09 2.09
C PRO A 137 -19.60 7.80 1.29
N HIS A 138 -20.04 7.83 0.03
CA HIS A 138 -19.89 6.70 -0.87
C HIS A 138 -18.40 6.40 -1.14
N SER A 139 -18.05 5.13 -1.36
CA SER A 139 -16.68 4.68 -1.60
C SER A 139 -15.94 5.41 -2.74
N GLY A 140 -16.67 5.88 -3.75
CA GLY A 140 -16.13 6.68 -4.85
C GLY A 140 -15.75 8.13 -4.48
N SER A 141 -16.17 8.63 -3.31
CA SER A 141 -15.86 9.99 -2.82
C SER A 141 -14.69 9.97 -1.85
N LEU A 142 -13.52 9.60 -2.37
CA LEU A 142 -12.31 9.37 -1.57
C LEU A 142 -11.91 10.57 -0.70
N ASN A 143 -12.07 11.80 -1.21
CA ASN A 143 -11.72 12.98 -0.45
C ASN A 143 -12.65 13.20 0.75
N GLU A 144 -13.95 12.95 0.59
CA GLU A 144 -14.91 13.07 1.70
C GLU A 144 -14.69 11.97 2.74
N LEU A 145 -14.37 10.74 2.31
CA LEU A 145 -13.98 9.66 3.22
C LEU A 145 -12.71 10.01 4.00
N LEU A 146 -11.70 10.54 3.33
CA LEU A 146 -10.48 11.00 3.98
C LEU A 146 -10.80 12.06 5.05
N GLN A 147 -11.64 13.05 4.74
CA GLN A 147 -12.04 14.08 5.72
C GLN A 147 -12.82 13.49 6.90
N LEU A 148 -13.77 12.58 6.65
CA LEU A 148 -14.52 11.92 7.70
C LEU A 148 -13.60 11.16 8.67
N TRP A 149 -12.74 10.29 8.15
CA TRP A 149 -11.89 9.46 9.00
C TRP A 149 -10.77 10.26 9.68
N MET A 150 -10.26 11.31 9.04
CA MET A 150 -9.29 12.22 9.67
C MET A 150 -9.89 13.12 10.74
N THR A 151 -11.22 13.32 10.75
CA THR A 151 -11.92 14.03 11.85
C THR A 151 -12.37 13.08 12.97
N CYS A 152 -12.37 11.77 12.73
CA CYS A 152 -12.59 10.77 13.76
C CYS A 152 -11.29 10.56 14.58
N LYS A 153 -11.29 11.00 15.85
CA LYS A 153 -10.07 11.06 16.68
C LYS A 153 -9.40 9.68 16.87
N PRO A 154 -10.14 8.58 17.15
CA PRO A 154 -9.55 7.26 17.25
C PRO A 154 -8.85 6.83 15.95
N THR A 155 -9.52 6.97 14.81
CA THR A 155 -8.95 6.59 13.51
C THR A 155 -7.80 7.49 13.09
N LYS A 156 -7.86 8.78 13.43
CA LYS A 156 -6.75 9.73 13.23
C LYS A 156 -5.52 9.31 14.04
N SER A 157 -5.70 8.98 15.31
CA SER A 157 -4.60 8.51 16.17
C SER A 157 -4.01 7.20 15.65
N LEU A 158 -4.85 6.31 15.13
CA LEU A 158 -4.42 5.03 14.58
C LEU A 158 -3.63 5.18 13.27
N ILE A 159 -4.05 6.06 12.36
CA ILE A 159 -3.29 6.33 11.13
C ILE A 159 -1.98 7.11 11.40
N GLU A 160 -1.94 7.95 12.44
CA GLU A 160 -0.69 8.58 12.89
C GLU A 160 0.31 7.53 13.39
N VAL A 161 -0.13 6.53 14.16
CA VAL A 161 0.70 5.39 14.58
C VAL A 161 1.21 4.61 13.37
N ALA A 162 0.36 4.31 12.39
CA ALA A 162 0.77 3.65 11.17
C ALA A 162 1.82 4.49 10.41
N THR A 163 1.57 5.79 10.23
CA THR A 163 2.46 6.73 9.54
C THR A 163 3.83 6.81 10.20
N GLU A 164 3.90 6.80 11.54
CA GLU A 164 5.18 6.78 12.27
C GLU A 164 5.94 5.47 12.03
N CYS A 165 5.26 4.33 11.92
CA CYS A 165 5.91 3.06 11.55
C CYS A 165 6.58 3.17 10.17
N PHE A 166 5.90 3.76 9.18
CA PHE A 166 6.48 4.01 7.87
C PHE A 166 7.66 4.97 7.94
N ALA A 167 7.53 6.08 8.67
CA ALA A 167 8.60 7.07 8.83
C ALA A 167 9.87 6.43 9.43
N ALA A 168 9.71 5.60 10.46
CA ALA A 168 10.81 4.93 11.13
C ALA A 168 11.48 3.86 10.25
N MET A 169 10.72 3.20 9.35
CA MET A 169 11.22 2.14 8.47
C MET A 169 11.71 2.63 7.11
N VAL A 170 11.40 3.87 6.70
CA VAL A 170 11.62 4.38 5.33
C VAL A 170 13.08 4.28 4.86
N LYS A 171 14.04 4.43 5.79
CA LYS A 171 15.49 4.40 5.50
C LYS A 171 16.12 3.00 5.59
N GLY A 172 15.41 2.03 6.18
CA GLY A 172 15.93 0.69 6.46
C GLY A 172 15.24 -0.37 5.62
N ALA A 173 14.09 -0.85 6.11
CA ALA A 173 13.37 -1.96 5.50
C ALA A 173 11.86 -1.63 5.38
N PRO A 174 11.47 -0.72 4.47
CA PRO A 174 10.06 -0.34 4.32
C PRO A 174 9.19 -1.46 3.73
N GLU A 175 9.78 -2.54 3.21
CA GLU A 175 9.07 -3.62 2.49
C GLU A 175 7.95 -4.22 3.32
N VAL A 176 8.21 -4.57 4.58
CA VAL A 176 7.21 -5.25 5.42
C VAL A 176 5.99 -4.36 5.66
N CYS A 177 6.19 -3.06 5.93
CA CYS A 177 5.07 -2.14 6.12
C CYS A 177 4.28 -1.91 4.82
N VAL A 178 4.98 -1.81 3.68
CA VAL A 178 4.33 -1.65 2.37
C VAL A 178 3.54 -2.91 1.97
N ASP A 179 4.09 -4.09 2.25
CA ASP A 179 3.40 -5.36 1.98
C ASP A 179 2.13 -5.47 2.82
N SER A 180 2.18 -5.12 4.12
CA SER A 180 0.98 -5.05 4.95
C SER A 180 -0.05 -4.04 4.43
N LEU A 181 0.38 -2.88 3.89
CA LEU A 181 -0.51 -1.89 3.28
C LEU A 181 -1.19 -2.43 2.02
N LEU A 182 -0.44 -3.14 1.18
CA LEU A 182 -0.98 -3.75 -0.04
C LEU A 182 -1.93 -4.91 0.27
N GLU A 183 -1.60 -5.75 1.24
CA GLU A 183 -2.48 -6.83 1.71
C GLU A 183 -3.78 -6.28 2.29
N ALA A 184 -3.71 -5.24 3.13
CA ALA A 184 -4.89 -4.56 3.64
C ALA A 184 -5.71 -3.90 2.52
N SER A 185 -5.05 -3.29 1.53
CA SER A 185 -5.75 -2.71 0.38
C SER A 185 -6.52 -3.77 -0.42
N VAL A 186 -5.92 -4.93 -0.71
CA VAL A 186 -6.62 -6.02 -1.37
C VAL A 186 -7.82 -6.52 -0.56
N LYS A 187 -7.68 -6.61 0.77
CA LYS A 187 -8.71 -7.15 1.66
C LYS A 187 -9.89 -6.19 1.90
N TYR A 188 -9.62 -4.89 1.98
CA TYR A 188 -10.58 -3.89 2.49
C TYR A 188 -10.94 -2.78 1.50
N SER A 189 -10.38 -2.76 0.29
CA SER A 189 -10.82 -1.86 -0.78
C SER A 189 -12.29 -2.15 -1.14
N PRO A 190 -13.11 -1.13 -1.47
CA PRO A 190 -12.76 0.28 -1.65
C PRO A 190 -12.77 1.11 -0.35
N HIS A 191 -13.22 0.55 0.77
CA HIS A 191 -13.40 1.31 2.01
C HIS A 191 -12.10 1.70 2.70
N PHE A 192 -10.98 1.04 2.36
CA PHE A 192 -9.65 1.33 2.90
C PHE A 192 -8.82 2.29 2.04
N ASP A 193 -9.28 2.64 0.84
CA ASP A 193 -8.47 3.38 -0.13
C ASP A 193 -8.02 4.76 0.40
N TRP A 194 -8.77 5.35 1.34
CA TRP A 194 -8.41 6.60 2.01
C TRP A 194 -7.13 6.49 2.85
N VAL A 195 -6.88 5.32 3.46
CA VAL A 195 -5.66 5.05 4.23
C VAL A 195 -4.46 5.04 3.29
N VAL A 196 -4.61 4.36 2.16
CA VAL A 196 -3.54 4.28 1.17
C VAL A 196 -3.27 5.65 0.54
N ALA A 197 -4.33 6.41 0.26
CA ALA A 197 -4.23 7.78 -0.20
C ALA A 197 -3.44 8.67 0.77
N HIS A 198 -3.73 8.56 2.07
CA HIS A 198 -3.05 9.33 3.10
C HIS A 198 -1.57 8.94 3.22
N ILE A 199 -1.27 7.66 3.47
CA ILE A 199 0.11 7.17 3.67
C ILE A 199 0.95 7.36 2.40
N GLY A 200 0.35 7.10 1.24
CA GLY A 200 0.99 7.33 -0.06
C GLY A 200 1.32 8.81 -0.29
N SER A 201 0.50 9.74 0.19
CA SER A 201 0.81 11.18 0.11
C SER A 201 1.93 11.60 1.08
N CYS A 202 2.07 10.91 2.22
CA CYS A 202 3.15 11.16 3.18
C CYS A 202 4.51 10.63 2.69
N PHE A 203 4.52 9.51 1.96
CA PHE A 203 5.75 8.85 1.50
C PHE A 203 5.70 8.49 -0.01
N PRO A 204 5.48 9.46 -0.90
CA PRO A 204 5.16 9.20 -2.31
C PRO A 204 6.26 8.39 -3.00
N THR A 205 7.52 8.82 -2.91
CA THR A 205 8.64 8.13 -3.57
C THR A 205 8.80 6.68 -3.09
N THR A 206 8.68 6.44 -1.79
CA THR A 206 8.82 5.09 -1.20
C THR A 206 7.65 4.20 -1.60
N ILE A 207 6.42 4.67 -1.44
CA ILE A 207 5.22 3.89 -1.76
C ILE A 207 5.17 3.60 -3.25
N ILE A 208 5.32 4.59 -4.13
CA ILE A 208 5.28 4.41 -5.58
C ILE A 208 6.31 3.37 -6.03
N THR A 209 7.58 3.54 -5.63
CA THR A 209 8.66 2.63 -6.07
C THR A 209 8.41 1.20 -5.58
N ARG A 210 7.93 1.04 -4.35
CA ARG A 210 7.69 -0.28 -3.76
C ARG A 210 6.45 -0.97 -4.31
N VAL A 211 5.37 -0.23 -4.56
CA VAL A 211 4.17 -0.74 -5.24
C VAL A 211 4.51 -1.22 -6.65
N LEU A 212 5.32 -0.47 -7.39
CA LEU A 212 5.79 -0.88 -8.72
C LEU A 212 6.63 -2.16 -8.65
N MET A 213 7.60 -2.24 -7.74
CA MET A 213 8.45 -3.43 -7.57
C MET A 213 7.66 -4.66 -7.10
N SER A 214 6.71 -4.47 -6.18
CA SER A 214 5.83 -5.53 -5.68
C SER A 214 4.90 -6.03 -6.80
N GLY A 215 4.29 -5.13 -7.56
CA GLY A 215 3.50 -5.46 -8.74
C GLY A 215 4.31 -6.18 -9.82
N LEU A 216 5.56 -5.76 -10.07
CA LEU A 216 6.46 -6.42 -11.02
C LEU A 216 6.81 -7.84 -10.57
N LYS A 217 7.04 -8.05 -9.27
CA LYS A 217 7.30 -9.37 -8.68
C LYS A 217 6.10 -10.29 -8.79
N ASP A 218 4.93 -9.79 -8.47
CA ASP A 218 3.68 -10.54 -8.59
C ASP A 218 3.39 -10.90 -10.06
N TYR A 219 3.60 -9.95 -10.97
CA TYR A 219 3.44 -10.15 -12.41
C TYR A 219 4.46 -11.14 -12.98
N TYR A 220 5.70 -11.18 -12.50
CA TYR A 220 6.66 -12.22 -12.91
C TYR A 220 6.26 -13.61 -12.41
N GLN A 221 5.77 -13.72 -11.17
CA GLN A 221 5.39 -14.99 -10.56
C GLN A 221 4.11 -15.59 -11.17
N HIS A 222 3.16 -14.74 -11.59
CA HIS A 222 1.85 -15.15 -12.08
C HIS A 222 1.64 -14.94 -13.59
N GLY A 223 2.43 -14.07 -14.23
CA GLY A 223 2.28 -13.67 -15.64
C GLY A 223 2.83 -14.67 -16.66
N GLY A 224 3.43 -15.78 -16.22
CA GLY A 224 4.08 -16.78 -17.09
C GLY A 224 3.47 -18.19 -17.09
N LYS A 225 2.28 -18.41 -16.51
CA LYS A 225 1.63 -19.74 -16.53
C LYS A 225 0.40 -19.75 -17.44
N PRO A 226 0.54 -20.15 -18.71
CA PRO A 226 -0.61 -20.53 -19.54
C PRO A 226 -1.02 -21.97 -19.16
N GLY A 227 -2.25 -22.16 -18.68
CA GLY A 227 -2.91 -23.47 -18.85
C GLY A 227 -3.47 -24.21 -17.64
N GLU A 228 -3.92 -23.55 -16.56
CA GLU A 228 -4.79 -24.25 -15.60
C GLU A 228 -6.03 -23.42 -15.23
N GLY A 229 -7.20 -23.94 -15.59
CA GLY A 229 -8.48 -23.60 -14.99
C GLY A 229 -9.28 -22.51 -15.71
N HIS A 230 -10.42 -22.92 -16.27
CA HIS A 230 -11.55 -22.06 -16.61
C HIS A 230 -11.97 -21.19 -15.41
N MET A 231 -11.48 -19.95 -15.34
CA MET A 231 -12.08 -18.85 -14.60
C MET A 231 -11.82 -17.53 -15.35
N SER A 232 -12.85 -16.69 -15.40
CA SER A 232 -12.97 -15.44 -16.14
C SER A 232 -11.76 -14.49 -16.02
N SER A 233 -11.45 -13.81 -17.13
CA SER A 233 -10.31 -12.92 -17.35
C SER A 233 -10.21 -11.69 -16.43
N ASP A 234 -11.25 -11.38 -15.65
CA ASP A 234 -11.26 -10.23 -14.72
C ASP A 234 -10.70 -10.54 -13.33
N ASP A 235 -10.49 -11.81 -12.98
CA ASP A 235 -10.14 -12.23 -11.61
C ASP A 235 -8.62 -12.38 -11.37
N LYS A 236 -7.79 -12.11 -12.39
CA LYS A 236 -6.41 -12.63 -12.44
C LYS A 236 -5.35 -11.85 -11.69
N MET A 237 -5.64 -10.72 -11.03
CA MET A 237 -4.60 -10.00 -10.27
C MET A 237 -5.19 -8.91 -9.34
N PRO A 238 -5.84 -9.29 -8.22
CA PRO A 238 -6.35 -8.33 -7.25
C PRO A 238 -5.28 -7.36 -6.72
N LYS A 239 -4.02 -7.82 -6.62
CA LYS A 239 -2.87 -6.97 -6.27
C LYS A 239 -2.54 -5.92 -7.33
N MET A 240 -2.69 -6.24 -8.62
CA MET A 240 -2.49 -5.26 -9.70
C MET A 240 -3.60 -4.22 -9.70
N ALA A 241 -4.86 -4.63 -9.52
CA ALA A 241 -5.98 -3.69 -9.43
C ALA A 241 -5.80 -2.72 -8.26
N SER A 242 -5.39 -3.23 -7.09
CA SER A 242 -4.99 -2.41 -5.94
C SER A 242 -3.82 -1.48 -6.28
N ALA A 243 -2.72 -1.99 -6.84
CA ALA A 243 -1.55 -1.19 -7.24
C ALA A 243 -1.93 -0.05 -8.20
N VAL A 244 -2.78 -0.33 -9.20
CA VAL A 244 -3.28 0.66 -10.15
C VAL A 244 -4.17 1.69 -9.46
N GLY A 245 -5.05 1.28 -8.54
CA GLY A 245 -5.87 2.19 -7.74
C GLY A 245 -5.01 3.15 -6.90
N ILE A 246 -3.99 2.62 -6.24
CA ILE A 246 -3.04 3.40 -5.43
C ILE A 246 -2.25 4.39 -6.29
N LEU A 247 -1.64 3.91 -7.39
CA LEU A 247 -0.88 4.74 -8.30
C LEU A 247 -1.76 5.78 -8.99
N GLY A 248 -2.98 5.42 -9.39
CA GLY A 248 -3.95 6.33 -9.97
C GLY A 248 -4.32 7.47 -9.03
N HIS A 249 -4.53 7.16 -7.74
CA HIS A 249 -4.76 8.20 -6.74
C HIS A 249 -3.54 9.13 -6.58
N LEU A 250 -2.36 8.55 -6.40
CA LEU A 250 -1.12 9.32 -6.21
C LEU A 250 -0.76 10.15 -7.44
N ALA A 251 -1.14 9.72 -8.65
CA ALA A 251 -0.83 10.44 -9.88
C ALA A 251 -1.40 11.86 -9.89
N SER A 252 -2.57 12.07 -9.27
CA SER A 252 -3.21 13.38 -9.20
C SER A 252 -2.42 14.42 -8.40
N LYS A 253 -1.69 14.00 -7.36
CA LYS A 253 -0.93 14.89 -6.44
C LYS A 253 0.59 14.80 -6.61
N HIS A 254 1.07 13.64 -7.02
CA HIS A 254 2.49 13.26 -7.08
C HIS A 254 2.87 12.75 -8.48
N GLY A 255 2.28 13.33 -9.53
CA GLY A 255 2.50 12.90 -10.92
C GLY A 255 3.98 12.87 -11.34
N GLN A 256 4.79 13.82 -10.86
CA GLN A 256 6.23 13.84 -11.16
C GLN A 256 6.99 12.69 -10.46
N ASP A 257 6.60 12.31 -9.24
CA ASP A 257 7.21 11.18 -8.55
C ASP A 257 6.89 9.86 -9.27
N ILE A 258 5.66 9.71 -9.76
CA ILE A 258 5.26 8.56 -10.58
C ILE A 258 6.06 8.51 -11.88
N ARG A 259 6.12 9.61 -12.62
CA ARG A 259 6.92 9.73 -13.84
C ARG A 259 8.37 9.31 -13.59
N ASN A 260 9.01 9.87 -12.56
CA ASN A 260 10.38 9.56 -12.19
C ASN A 260 10.56 8.08 -11.84
N ALA A 261 9.61 7.48 -11.11
CA ALA A 261 9.69 6.07 -10.72
C ALA A 261 9.49 5.11 -11.91
N LEU A 262 8.53 5.40 -12.81
CA LEU A 262 8.31 4.62 -14.03
C LEU A 262 9.54 4.68 -14.94
N MET A 263 10.11 5.87 -15.15
CA MET A 263 11.32 6.03 -15.96
C MET A 263 12.53 5.32 -15.35
N LYS A 264 12.73 5.42 -14.02
CA LYS A 264 13.78 4.65 -13.33
C LYS A 264 13.61 3.15 -13.49
N LEU A 265 12.38 2.64 -13.43
CA LEU A 265 12.11 1.22 -13.62
C LEU A 265 12.41 0.80 -15.07
N PHE A 266 12.02 1.62 -16.04
CA PHE A 266 12.36 1.42 -17.45
C PHE A 266 13.88 1.40 -17.69
N GLU A 267 14.61 2.39 -17.20
CA GLU A 267 16.08 2.45 -17.30
C GLU A 267 16.73 1.23 -16.64
N ALA A 268 16.25 0.82 -15.46
CA ALA A 268 16.72 -0.38 -14.80
C ALA A 268 16.49 -1.64 -15.65
N SER A 269 15.44 -1.71 -16.47
CA SER A 269 15.23 -2.84 -17.39
C SER A 269 16.26 -2.93 -18.52
N LEU A 270 16.93 -1.82 -18.84
CA LEU A 270 17.97 -1.77 -19.85
C LEU A 270 19.34 -2.16 -19.27
N THR A 271 19.61 -1.78 -18.02
CA THR A 271 20.92 -1.95 -17.37
C THR A 271 21.00 -3.09 -16.36
N ALA A 272 19.87 -3.66 -15.92
CA ALA A 272 19.87 -4.64 -14.82
C ALA A 272 20.52 -5.96 -15.22
N GLU A 273 21.32 -6.54 -14.31
CA GLU A 273 21.81 -7.91 -14.45
C GLU A 273 20.71 -8.94 -14.18
N SER A 274 19.68 -8.57 -13.42
CA SER A 274 18.55 -9.44 -13.08
C SER A 274 17.68 -9.71 -14.31
N GLU A 275 17.65 -10.97 -14.75
CA GLU A 275 16.79 -11.39 -15.86
C GLU A 275 15.31 -11.08 -15.60
N MET A 276 14.86 -11.15 -14.35
CA MET A 276 13.47 -10.83 -13.97
C MET A 276 13.14 -9.39 -14.34
N ILE A 277 13.98 -8.43 -13.96
CA ILE A 277 13.76 -7.01 -14.25
C ILE A 277 13.84 -6.80 -15.77
N ARG A 278 14.84 -7.37 -16.44
CA ARG A 278 15.01 -7.22 -17.90
C ARG A 278 13.83 -7.76 -18.72
N LYS A 279 13.33 -8.96 -18.39
CA LYS A 279 12.28 -9.63 -19.19
C LYS A 279 10.87 -9.12 -18.88
N THR A 280 10.63 -8.70 -17.64
CA THR A 280 9.25 -8.52 -17.15
C THR A 280 8.82 -7.05 -17.06
N THR A 281 9.78 -6.12 -17.03
CA THR A 281 9.47 -4.69 -16.81
C THR A 281 8.66 -4.08 -17.93
N ILE A 282 9.05 -4.29 -19.19
CA ILE A 282 8.35 -3.67 -20.33
C ILE A 282 6.89 -4.18 -20.44
N PRO A 283 6.62 -5.50 -20.41
CA PRO A 283 5.24 -5.99 -20.42
C PRO A 283 4.43 -5.51 -19.21
N PHE A 284 5.05 -5.46 -18.02
CA PHE A 284 4.42 -4.95 -16.80
C PHE A 284 4.02 -3.47 -16.93
N LEU A 285 4.92 -2.60 -17.40
CA LEU A 285 4.66 -1.17 -17.58
C LEU A 285 3.52 -0.93 -18.58
N LEU A 286 3.49 -1.65 -19.71
CA LEU A 286 2.39 -1.56 -20.67
C LEU A 286 1.08 -2.09 -20.10
N LYS A 287 1.13 -3.17 -19.31
CA LYS A 287 -0.07 -3.68 -18.65
C LYS A 287 -0.63 -2.66 -17.66
N LEU A 288 0.21 -2.01 -16.87
CA LEU A 288 -0.19 -0.89 -16.00
C LEU A 288 -0.82 0.25 -16.80
N ALA A 289 -0.23 0.62 -17.94
CA ALA A 289 -0.76 1.64 -18.85
C ALA A 289 -2.19 1.32 -19.30
N SER A 290 -2.46 0.05 -19.64
CA SER A 290 -3.78 -0.39 -20.10
C SER A 290 -4.87 -0.31 -19.04
N LEU A 291 -4.48 -0.23 -17.76
CA LEU A 291 -5.41 -0.19 -16.63
C LEU A 291 -5.63 1.24 -16.10
N SER A 292 -4.83 2.22 -16.54
CA SER A 292 -4.94 3.60 -16.10
C SER A 292 -4.59 4.58 -17.22
N PRO A 293 -5.57 5.37 -17.71
CA PRO A 293 -5.34 6.41 -18.72
C PRO A 293 -4.26 7.41 -18.31
N MET A 294 -4.14 7.71 -17.01
CA MET A 294 -3.12 8.62 -16.51
C MET A 294 -1.71 8.03 -16.60
N LEU A 295 -1.55 6.75 -16.28
CA LEU A 295 -0.27 6.05 -16.45
C LEU A 295 0.07 5.89 -17.94
N LEU A 296 -0.93 5.64 -18.79
CA LEU A 296 -0.75 5.63 -20.25
C LEU A 296 -0.20 6.95 -20.76
N ASN A 297 -0.79 8.08 -20.36
CA ASN A 297 -0.31 9.40 -20.77
C ASN A 297 1.13 9.71 -20.32
N ILE A 298 1.51 9.28 -19.11
CA ILE A 298 2.89 9.43 -18.62
C ILE A 298 3.85 8.60 -19.49
N LEU A 299 3.49 7.34 -19.75
CA LEU A 299 4.32 6.47 -20.58
C LEU A 299 4.40 6.96 -22.03
N THR A 300 3.31 7.43 -22.65
CA THR A 300 3.33 7.90 -24.03
C THR A 300 4.06 9.22 -24.20
N THR A 301 4.21 10.05 -23.18
CA THR A 301 4.92 11.33 -23.32
C THR A 301 6.39 11.21 -22.94
N ASP A 302 6.71 10.58 -21.82
CA ASP A 302 8.07 10.56 -21.28
C ASP A 302 8.91 9.41 -21.82
N LEU A 303 8.30 8.22 -22.03
CA LEU A 303 9.02 7.07 -22.54
C LEU A 303 9.53 7.32 -23.95
N ILE A 304 8.71 7.95 -24.82
CA ILE A 304 9.09 8.26 -26.20
C ILE A 304 10.34 9.14 -26.24
N ASN A 305 10.41 10.14 -25.36
CA ASN A 305 11.58 11.01 -25.27
C ASN A 305 12.85 10.25 -24.85
N ALA A 306 12.71 9.15 -24.14
CA ALA A 306 13.82 8.28 -23.75
C ALA A 306 14.22 7.24 -24.82
N LEU A 307 13.41 7.04 -25.87
CA LEU A 307 13.70 6.09 -26.95
C LEU A 307 14.76 6.63 -27.93
N THR A 308 16.01 6.70 -27.48
CA THR A 308 17.15 7.00 -28.35
C THR A 308 17.51 5.79 -29.24
N PRO A 309 18.29 5.97 -30.32
CA PRO A 309 18.75 4.86 -31.16
C PRO A 309 19.46 3.75 -30.37
N GLU A 310 20.24 4.12 -29.36
CA GLU A 310 20.94 3.16 -28.50
C GLU A 310 19.97 2.32 -27.66
N VAL A 311 18.97 2.98 -27.05
CA VAL A 311 17.91 2.31 -26.27
C VAL A 311 17.09 1.38 -27.17
N LEU A 312 16.78 1.78 -28.40
CA LEU A 312 16.08 0.92 -29.37
C LEU A 312 16.85 -0.34 -29.72
N ASN A 313 18.16 -0.25 -29.92
CA ASN A 313 19.00 -1.43 -30.18
C ASN A 313 19.02 -2.39 -28.99
N GLN A 314 19.06 -1.86 -27.76
CA GLN A 314 18.97 -2.65 -26.53
C GLN A 314 17.60 -3.33 -26.40
N LEU A 315 16.50 -2.59 -26.61
CA LEU A 315 15.15 -3.13 -26.61
C LEU A 315 14.95 -4.21 -27.67
N ASN A 316 15.46 -4.03 -28.89
CA ASN A 316 15.39 -5.05 -29.94
C ASN A 316 16.12 -6.34 -29.53
N THR A 317 17.25 -6.23 -28.83
CA THR A 317 17.96 -7.40 -28.30
C THR A 317 17.12 -8.13 -27.25
N ILE A 318 16.44 -7.41 -26.36
CA ILE A 318 15.55 -8.00 -25.34
C ILE A 318 14.31 -8.64 -25.98
N LEU A 319 13.66 -7.94 -26.91
CA LEU A 319 12.43 -8.38 -27.57
C LEU A 319 12.68 -9.56 -28.52
N SER A 320 13.79 -9.58 -29.25
CA SER A 320 14.13 -10.72 -30.13
C SER A 320 14.38 -12.01 -29.34
N GLN A 321 15.03 -11.91 -28.18
CA GLN A 321 15.17 -13.05 -27.26
C GLN A 321 13.81 -13.54 -26.77
N TRP A 322 12.90 -12.61 -26.44
CA TRP A 322 11.55 -12.97 -25.98
C TRP A 322 10.70 -13.61 -27.09
N LYS A 323 10.73 -13.05 -28.31
CA LYS A 323 10.06 -13.62 -29.50
C LYS A 323 10.49 -15.07 -29.76
N ASN A 324 11.78 -15.35 -29.60
CA ASN A 324 12.32 -16.70 -29.80
C ASN A 324 11.95 -17.68 -28.67
N THR A 325 11.65 -17.17 -27.47
CA THR A 325 11.37 -18.00 -26.28
C THR A 325 9.88 -18.27 -26.11
N SER A 326 9.00 -17.27 -26.36
CA SER A 326 7.55 -17.40 -26.22
C SER A 326 6.81 -16.58 -27.29
N HIS A 327 6.51 -17.22 -28.43
CA HIS A 327 5.89 -16.55 -29.57
C HIS A 327 4.45 -16.06 -29.27
N GLN A 328 3.67 -16.81 -28.49
CA GLN A 328 2.28 -16.43 -28.17
C GLN A 328 2.19 -15.22 -27.24
N GLU A 329 3.10 -15.12 -26.26
CA GLU A 329 3.20 -13.94 -25.38
C GLU A 329 3.65 -12.71 -26.16
N TYR A 330 4.59 -12.87 -27.09
CA TYR A 330 5.07 -11.80 -27.94
C TYR A 330 3.95 -11.22 -28.84
N GLU A 331 3.12 -12.07 -29.46
CA GLU A 331 1.97 -11.63 -30.25
C GLU A 331 0.93 -10.88 -29.39
N SER A 332 0.63 -11.42 -28.20
CA SER A 332 -0.28 -10.77 -27.24
C SER A 332 0.25 -9.41 -26.79
N PHE A 333 1.56 -9.30 -26.62
CA PHE A 333 2.25 -8.05 -26.31
C PHE A 333 2.15 -7.05 -27.45
N LEU A 334 2.37 -7.46 -28.70
CA LEU A 334 2.23 -6.56 -29.86
C LEU A 334 0.81 -6.02 -29.99
N LEU A 335 -0.20 -6.88 -29.80
CA LEU A 335 -1.60 -6.46 -29.78
C LEU A 335 -1.88 -5.43 -28.67
N LEU A 336 -1.29 -5.62 -27.48
CA LEU A 336 -1.37 -4.66 -26.39
C LEU A 336 -0.74 -3.32 -26.77
N VAL A 337 0.45 -3.32 -27.38
CA VAL A 337 1.11 -2.09 -27.86
C VAL A 337 0.21 -1.34 -28.85
N VAL A 338 -0.31 -2.03 -29.88
CA VAL A 338 -1.20 -1.42 -30.88
C VAL A 338 -2.45 -0.85 -30.21
N HIS A 339 -3.06 -1.60 -29.30
CA HIS A 339 -4.23 -1.15 -28.55
C HIS A 339 -3.95 0.11 -27.74
N LEU A 340 -2.82 0.16 -27.04
CA LEU A 340 -2.41 1.32 -26.24
C LEU A 340 -2.16 2.54 -27.12
N VAL A 341 -1.53 2.38 -28.29
CA VAL A 341 -1.33 3.49 -29.24
C VAL A 341 -2.66 4.04 -29.75
N ILE A 342 -3.64 3.17 -30.02
CA ILE A 342 -4.98 3.58 -30.43
C ILE A 342 -5.73 4.29 -29.29
N GLN A 343 -5.56 3.84 -28.05
CA GLN A 343 -6.18 4.45 -26.86
C GLN A 343 -5.49 5.75 -26.40
N SER A 344 -4.34 6.10 -26.95
CA SER A 344 -3.57 7.26 -26.51
C SER A 344 -4.16 8.55 -27.09
N ASP A 345 -4.85 9.33 -26.26
CA ASP A 345 -5.35 10.65 -26.67
C ASP A 345 -4.20 11.68 -26.78
N ILE A 346 -3.18 11.55 -25.93
CA ILE A 346 -2.04 12.45 -25.83
C ILE A 346 -0.76 11.68 -26.17
N GLY A 347 0.05 12.24 -27.08
CA GLY A 347 1.33 11.66 -27.49
C GLY A 347 1.25 10.67 -28.65
N ALA A 348 0.07 10.23 -29.09
CA ALA A 348 -0.08 9.30 -30.22
C ALA A 348 0.58 9.80 -31.52
N TYR A 349 0.49 11.10 -31.82
CA TYR A 349 1.19 11.67 -32.97
C TYR A 349 2.72 11.53 -32.84
N GLN A 350 3.27 11.75 -31.64
CA GLN A 350 4.71 11.60 -31.38
C GLN A 350 5.13 10.13 -31.49
N VAL A 351 4.29 9.19 -31.00
CA VAL A 351 4.51 7.74 -31.19
C VAL A 351 4.56 7.39 -32.68
N LEU A 352 3.56 7.82 -33.45
CA LEU A 352 3.47 7.50 -34.87
C LEU A 352 4.60 8.16 -35.67
N GLN A 353 4.91 9.42 -35.37
CA GLN A 353 6.04 10.13 -35.97
C GLN A 353 7.36 9.42 -35.66
N PHE A 354 7.55 8.96 -34.43
CA PHE A 354 8.71 8.18 -34.02
C PHE A 354 8.81 6.87 -34.79
N PHE A 355 7.73 6.09 -34.89
CA PHE A 355 7.73 4.85 -35.67
C PHE A 355 8.03 5.09 -37.15
N LEU A 356 7.47 6.14 -37.75
CA LEU A 356 7.76 6.53 -39.12
C LEU A 356 9.23 6.92 -39.29
N GLN A 357 9.80 7.70 -38.36
CA GLN A 357 11.21 8.08 -38.38
C GLN A 357 12.16 6.89 -38.21
N ALA A 358 11.82 5.95 -37.33
CA ALA A 358 12.57 4.72 -37.13
C ALA A 358 12.48 3.76 -38.32
N ALA A 359 11.39 3.81 -39.09
CA ALA A 359 11.18 3.00 -40.29
C ALA A 359 11.84 3.58 -41.55
N ILE A 360 12.20 4.87 -41.58
CA ILE A 360 12.87 5.48 -42.74
C ILE A 360 14.33 5.00 -42.80
N PRO A 361 14.76 4.32 -43.89
CA PRO A 361 16.15 3.93 -44.06
C PRO A 361 17.02 5.18 -44.23
N THR A 362 17.75 5.57 -43.18
CA THR A 362 18.72 6.66 -43.31
C THR A 362 19.92 6.14 -44.10
N GLY A 363 20.12 6.67 -45.32
CA GLY A 363 21.17 6.24 -46.26
C GLY A 363 22.63 6.46 -45.82
N LYS A 364 22.91 6.63 -44.52
CA LYS A 364 24.26 6.68 -43.96
C LYS A 364 24.66 5.30 -43.45
N LYS A 365 25.54 4.64 -44.20
CA LYS A 365 26.20 3.35 -43.87
C LYS A 365 27.17 3.44 -42.67
N THR A 366 26.74 4.02 -41.54
CA THR A 366 27.50 4.03 -40.27
C THR A 366 26.61 3.76 -39.06
N PHE A 367 25.55 2.97 -39.22
CA PHE A 367 24.86 2.34 -38.10
C PHE A 367 24.77 0.85 -38.37
N ALA A 368 25.70 0.10 -37.77
CA ALA A 368 25.73 -1.34 -37.86
C ALA A 368 24.52 -1.91 -37.10
N GLY A 369 23.60 -2.52 -37.85
CA GLY A 369 22.68 -3.54 -37.38
C GLY A 369 21.37 -3.03 -36.75
N CYS A 370 20.26 -3.51 -37.33
CA CYS A 370 18.95 -3.65 -36.69
C CYS A 370 18.01 -2.43 -36.60
N TYR A 371 17.59 -1.92 -37.75
CA TYR A 371 16.24 -1.31 -37.89
C TYR A 371 15.44 -2.10 -38.93
N PHE A 372 15.08 -3.34 -38.63
CA PHE A 372 14.08 -4.09 -39.40
C PHE A 372 13.67 -5.32 -38.57
N LEU A 373 12.83 -5.12 -37.56
CA LEU A 373 12.05 -6.20 -36.91
C LEU A 373 11.00 -5.66 -35.91
N ILE A 374 10.38 -4.51 -36.22
CA ILE A 374 9.12 -4.06 -35.55
C ILE A 374 8.00 -3.99 -36.59
N ILE A 375 7.96 -4.96 -37.51
CA ILE A 375 6.74 -5.36 -38.20
C ILE A 375 6.55 -6.84 -37.94
#